data_AF-A0A124F6E4-F1
#
_entry.id   AF-A0A124F6E4-F1
#
_cell.length_a   1.000
_cell.length_b   1.000
_cell.length_c   1.000
_cell.angle_alpha   90.00
_cell.angle_beta   90.00
_cell.angle_gamma   90.00
#
_symmetry.space_group_name_H-M   'P 1'
#
loop_
_entity.id
_entity.type
_entity.pdbx_description
1 polymer ?
#
loop_
_entity_poly.entity_id
_entity_poly.type
_entity_poly.pdbx_seq_one_letter_code
_entity_poly.pdbx_strand_id
1 'polypeptide(L)'
;MPKPTNITGTVADGAVDLIEKVSSPASRAGSAVERAGRMLEENVDPEVIALQMTKNSPNGKRYTADKVLAYGDLYEDSKTKAPLTAKQTRAIIKDQRAQQGNDSEPVLA
;
A
#
# COMPACT_ATOMS: atom_id res chain seq x y z
N MET A 1 34.97 -35.21 14.59
CA MET A 1 33.57 -34.93 14.18
C MET A 1 33.23 -33.50 14.58
N PRO A 2 33.07 -32.55 13.65
CA PRO A 2 32.50 -31.24 13.96
C PRO A 2 30.95 -31.32 13.97
N LYS A 3 30.34 -30.61 14.93
CA LYS A 3 28.89 -30.57 15.20
C LYS A 3 28.14 -29.72 14.15
N PRO A 4 26.84 -29.98 13.91
CA PRO A 4 26.05 -29.22 12.94
C PRO A 4 25.75 -27.82 13.46
N THR A 5 26.04 -26.81 12.64
CA THR A 5 25.67 -25.41 12.89
C THR A 5 24.25 -25.19 12.36
N ASN A 6 23.35 -24.71 13.23
CA ASN A 6 21.98 -24.35 12.87
C ASN A 6 21.98 -23.21 11.83
N ILE A 7 21.68 -23.53 10.57
CA ILE A 7 21.45 -22.58 9.48
C ILE A 7 19.95 -22.25 9.45
N THR A 8 19.45 -21.59 10.49
CA THR A 8 18.05 -21.14 10.53
C THR A 8 18.01 -19.73 11.09
N GLY A 9 18.34 -18.75 10.25
CA GLY A 9 18.30 -17.34 10.65
C GLY A 9 18.52 -16.33 9.53
N THR A 10 19.20 -16.69 8.45
CA THR A 10 19.62 -15.71 7.42
C THR A 10 18.83 -15.73 6.12
N VAL A 11 17.94 -16.71 5.92
CA VAL A 11 17.17 -16.82 4.67
C VAL A 11 15.86 -16.01 4.72
N ALA A 12 15.33 -15.73 5.91
CA ALA A 12 14.09 -14.97 6.06
C ALA A 12 14.26 -13.48 5.73
N ASP A 13 15.35 -12.86 6.18
CA ASP A 13 15.53 -11.40 6.02
C ASP A 13 15.86 -11.01 4.56
N GLY A 14 16.71 -11.79 3.86
CA GLY A 14 17.12 -11.47 2.50
C GLY A 14 16.04 -11.64 1.42
N ALA A 15 15.03 -12.48 1.67
CA ALA A 15 13.93 -12.69 0.73
C ALA A 15 12.91 -11.52 0.76
N VAL A 16 12.72 -10.90 1.93
CA VAL A 16 11.81 -9.76 2.11
C VAL A 16 12.33 -8.52 1.38
N ASP A 17 13.63 -8.23 1.48
CA ASP A 17 14.26 -7.07 0.86
C ASP A 17 14.28 -7.13 -0.69
N LEU A 18 14.38 -8.33 -1.26
CA LEU A 18 14.40 -8.51 -2.71
C LEU A 18 13.01 -8.32 -3.35
N ILE A 19 11.94 -8.70 -2.64
CA ILE A 19 10.56 -8.46 -3.06
C ILE A 19 10.25 -6.96 -3.07
N GLU A 20 10.72 -6.20 -2.08
CA GLU A 20 10.50 -4.75 -2.04
C GLU A 20 11.16 -4.03 -3.25
N LYS A 21 12.26 -4.56 -3.80
CA LYS A 21 12.97 -4.00 -4.97
C LYS A 21 12.28 -4.23 -6.32
N VAL A 22 11.42 -5.25 -6.43
CA VAL A 22 10.66 -5.61 -7.66
C VAL A 22 9.16 -5.35 -7.50
N SER A 23 8.73 -4.92 -6.31
CA SER A 23 7.33 -4.68 -5.99
C SER A 23 6.72 -3.56 -6.85
N SER A 24 5.48 -3.74 -7.27
CA SER A 24 4.72 -2.65 -7.90
C SER A 24 4.40 -1.56 -6.86
N PRO A 25 4.11 -0.30 -7.27
CA PRO A 25 3.58 0.70 -6.34
C PRO A 25 2.37 0.22 -5.54
N ALA A 26 1.50 -0.59 -6.16
CA ALA A 26 0.34 -1.18 -5.49
C ALA A 26 0.75 -2.15 -4.37
N SER A 27 1.75 -3.01 -4.61
CA SER A 27 2.28 -3.92 -3.61
C SER A 27 2.88 -3.18 -2.41
N ARG A 28 3.71 -2.15 -2.66
CA ARG A 28 4.30 -1.35 -1.57
C ARG A 28 3.25 -0.59 -0.77
N ALA A 29 2.28 0.01 -1.45
CA ALA A 29 1.18 0.71 -0.79
C ALA A 29 0.35 -0.26 0.05
N GLY A 30 0.01 -1.43 -0.49
CA GLY A 30 -0.70 -2.48 0.23
C GLY A 30 0.04 -2.93 1.48
N SER A 31 1.34 -3.25 1.38
CA SER A 31 2.15 -3.63 2.54
C SER A 31 2.28 -2.52 3.58
N ALA A 32 2.38 -1.25 3.15
CA ALA A 32 2.41 -0.12 4.09
C ALA A 32 1.08 0.04 4.83
N VAL A 33 -0.06 -0.10 4.14
CA VAL A 33 -1.40 -0.06 4.74
C VAL A 33 -1.59 -1.22 5.72
N GLU A 34 -1.21 -2.45 5.34
CA GLU A 34 -1.28 -3.62 6.21
C GLU A 34 -0.44 -3.44 7.50
N ARG A 35 0.80 -2.94 7.36
CA ARG A 35 1.66 -2.66 8.53
C ARG A 35 1.06 -1.59 9.44
N ALA A 36 0.49 -0.52 8.87
CA ALA A 36 -0.20 0.52 9.64
C ALA A 36 -1.43 -0.03 10.37
N GLY A 37 -2.26 -0.82 9.68
CA GLY A 37 -3.44 -1.46 10.25
C GLY A 37 -3.11 -2.39 11.41
N ARG A 38 -2.12 -3.29 11.26
CA ARG A 38 -1.67 -4.17 12.35
C ARG A 38 -1.13 -3.41 13.56
N MET A 39 -0.38 -2.32 13.34
CA MET A 39 0.08 -1.48 14.46
C MET A 39 -1.10 -0.84 15.21
N LEU A 40 -2.16 -0.43 14.50
CA LEU A 40 -3.38 0.08 15.13
C LEU A 40 -4.12 -1.01 15.94
N GLU A 41 -4.18 -2.25 15.45
CA GLU A 41 -4.77 -3.37 16.20
C GLU A 41 -4.04 -3.63 17.52
N GLU A 42 -2.73 -3.46 17.53
CA GLU A 42 -1.87 -3.56 18.72
C GLU A 42 -1.86 -2.27 19.57
N ASN A 43 -2.78 -1.33 19.30
CA ASN A 43 -2.95 -0.07 20.02
C ASN A 43 -1.71 0.85 20.00
N VAL A 44 -0.88 0.77 18.96
CA VAL A 44 0.20 1.73 18.75
C VAL A 44 -0.41 3.10 18.43
N ASP A 45 0.10 4.14 19.09
CA ASP A 45 -0.36 5.52 18.90
C ASP A 45 -0.28 5.93 17.40
N PRO A 46 -1.41 6.36 16.79
CA PRO A 46 -1.45 6.80 15.40
C PRO A 46 -0.43 7.90 15.06
N GLU A 47 -0.08 8.79 16.00
CA GLU A 47 0.92 9.83 15.79
C GLU A 47 2.34 9.25 15.67
N VAL A 48 2.63 8.16 16.38
CA VAL A 48 3.92 7.45 16.26
C VAL A 48 4.04 6.79 14.89
N ILE A 49 2.98 6.14 14.43
CA ILE A 49 2.93 5.54 13.09
C ILE A 49 3.07 6.63 12.02
N ALA A 50 2.33 7.73 12.15
CA ALA A 50 2.39 8.86 11.23
C ALA A 50 3.78 9.50 11.17
N LEU A 51 4.44 9.64 12.32
CA LEU A 51 5.82 10.13 12.40
C LEU A 51 6.77 9.21 11.62
N GLN A 52 6.67 7.89 11.81
CA GLN A 52 7.53 6.93 11.13
C GLN A 52 7.31 6.95 9.62
N MET A 53 6.05 6.98 9.16
CA MET A 53 5.73 7.08 7.72
C MET A 53 6.22 8.39 7.10
N THR A 54 6.12 9.50 7.85
CA THR A 54 6.62 10.80 7.41
C THR A 54 8.14 10.81 7.26
N LYS A 55 8.87 10.30 8.26
CA LYS A 55 10.34 10.22 8.22
C LYS A 55 10.86 9.34 7.09
N ASN A 56 10.13 8.28 6.76
CA ASN A 56 10.52 7.32 5.73
C ASN A 56 9.96 7.64 4.34
N SER A 57 9.27 8.77 4.16
CA SER A 57 8.65 9.10 2.87
C SER A 57 9.71 9.44 1.82
N PRO A 58 9.86 8.66 0.73
CA PRO A 58 10.84 8.97 -0.32
C PRO A 58 10.47 10.22 -1.12
N ASN A 59 9.22 10.68 -1.01
CA ASN A 59 8.68 11.84 -1.72
C ASN A 59 8.36 13.02 -0.78
N GLY A 60 8.89 13.01 0.44
CA GLY A 60 8.69 14.08 1.44
C GLY A 60 7.23 14.30 1.83
N LYS A 61 6.38 13.25 1.77
CA LYS A 61 4.97 13.37 2.15
C LYS A 61 4.82 13.38 3.67
N ARG A 62 3.95 14.27 4.14
CA ARG A 62 3.55 14.35 5.55
C ARG A 62 2.32 13.47 5.80
N TYR A 63 2.46 12.58 6.77
CA TYR A 63 1.38 11.77 7.33
C TYR A 63 0.93 12.38 8.65
N THR A 64 -0.34 12.14 9.00
CA THR A 64 -1.01 12.61 10.22
C THR A 64 -1.74 11.43 10.84
N ALA A 65 -2.14 11.51 12.11
CA ALA A 65 -2.96 10.49 12.76
C ALA A 65 -4.20 10.13 11.90
N ASP A 66 -4.95 11.12 11.41
CA ASP A 66 -6.14 10.88 10.57
C ASP A 66 -5.85 10.06 9.31
N LYS A 67 -4.70 10.28 8.67
CA LYS A 67 -4.29 9.50 7.48
C LYS A 67 -3.97 8.06 7.85
N VAL A 68 -3.37 7.84 9.03
CA VAL A 68 -3.08 6.51 9.55
C VAL A 68 -4.36 5.78 9.90
N LEU A 69 -5.31 6.46 10.57
CA LEU A 69 -6.62 5.89 10.87
C LEU A 69 -7.37 5.49 9.60
N ALA A 70 -7.33 6.32 8.56
CA ALA A 70 -7.92 5.97 7.27
C ALA A 70 -7.26 4.72 6.61
N TYR A 71 -5.97 4.47 6.85
CA TYR A 71 -5.33 3.21 6.45
C TYR A 71 -5.78 2.02 7.30
N GLY A 72 -6.03 2.25 8.60
CA GLY A 72 -6.66 1.28 9.48
C GLY A 72 -8.04 0.86 8.98
N ASP A 73 -8.90 1.83 8.64
CA ASP A 73 -10.23 1.57 8.10
C ASP A 73 -10.15 0.75 6.80
N LEU A 74 -9.26 1.15 5.87
CA LEU A 74 -9.05 0.42 4.62
C LEU A 74 -8.52 -0.99 4.86
N TYR A 75 -7.63 -1.19 5.84
CA TYR A 75 -7.13 -2.50 6.22
C TYR A 75 -8.24 -3.39 6.77
N GLU A 76 -9.08 -2.85 7.66
CA GLU A 76 -10.20 -3.57 8.27
C GLU A 76 -11.22 -4.04 7.22
N ASP A 77 -11.67 -3.13 6.35
CA ASP A 77 -12.57 -3.48 5.25
C ASP A 77 -11.96 -4.59 4.36
N SER A 78 -10.65 -4.48 4.09
CA SER A 78 -9.91 -5.41 3.24
C SER A 78 -9.76 -6.82 3.81
N LYS A 79 -10.02 -7.04 5.11
CA LYS A 79 -10.10 -8.40 5.68
C LYS A 79 -11.26 -9.20 5.10
N THR A 80 -12.33 -8.52 4.68
CA THR A 80 -13.55 -9.15 4.18
C THR A 80 -13.75 -8.94 2.68
N LYS A 81 -13.53 -7.73 2.17
CA LYS A 81 -13.58 -7.44 0.73
C LYS A 81 -12.73 -6.21 0.37
N ALA A 82 -12.36 -6.09 -0.90
CA ALA A 82 -11.84 -4.84 -1.41
C ALA A 82 -12.95 -3.77 -1.53
N PRO A 83 -12.84 -2.59 -0.88
CA PRO A 83 -13.86 -1.54 -0.96
C PRO A 83 -13.94 -0.88 -2.35
N LEU A 84 -12.88 -0.99 -3.15
CA LEU A 84 -12.83 -0.55 -4.56
C LEU A 84 -12.32 -1.68 -5.46
N THR A 85 -13.17 -2.15 -6.37
CA THR A 85 -12.79 -3.21 -7.32
C THR A 85 -12.17 -2.67 -8.59
N ALA A 86 -11.32 -3.46 -9.25
CA ALA A 86 -10.71 -3.07 -10.53
C ALA A 86 -11.74 -2.73 -11.62
N LYS A 87 -12.90 -3.41 -11.64
CA LYS A 87 -13.99 -3.13 -12.60
C LYS A 87 -14.59 -1.75 -12.36
N GLN A 88 -14.90 -1.43 -11.09
CA GLN A 88 -15.43 -0.10 -10.72
C GLN A 88 -14.41 0.99 -11.03
N THR A 89 -13.15 0.81 -10.66
CA THR A 89 -12.08 1.78 -10.93
C THR A 89 -11.92 2.07 -12.42
N ARG A 90 -11.91 1.04 -13.28
CA ARG A 90 -11.82 1.22 -14.75
C ARG A 90 -13.03 1.96 -15.30
N ALA A 91 -14.24 1.62 -14.83
CA ALA A 91 -15.47 2.27 -15.29
C ALA A 91 -15.49 3.75 -14.92
N ILE A 92 -15.16 4.11 -13.67
CA ILE A 92 -15.12 5.50 -13.19
C ILE A 92 -14.07 6.31 -13.96
N ILE A 93 -12.87 5.76 -14.17
CA ILE A 93 -11.82 6.45 -14.95
C ILE A 93 -12.26 6.68 -16.40
N LYS A 94 -12.92 5.69 -17.02
CA LYS A 94 -13.44 5.82 -18.39
C LYS A 94 -14.49 6.94 -18.46
N ASP A 95 -15.44 6.96 -17.54
CA ASP A 95 -16.48 7.98 -17.47
C ASP A 95 -15.89 9.39 -17.28
N GLN A 96 -14.92 9.54 -16.38
CA GLN A 96 -14.24 10.82 -16.16
C GLN A 96 -13.50 11.33 -17.41
N ARG A 97 -12.89 10.44 -18.20
CA ARG A 97 -12.19 10.80 -19.45
C ARG A 97 -13.17 11.23 -20.54
N ALA A 98 -14.29 10.54 -20.67
CA ALA A 98 -15.35 10.90 -21.62
C ALA A 98 -15.92 12.29 -21.31
N GLN A 99 -16.13 12.62 -20.03
CA GLN A 99 -16.63 13.92 -19.60
C GLN A 99 -15.62 15.07 -19.78
N GLN A 100 -14.31 14.78 -19.76
CA GLN A 100 -13.25 15.77 -19.99
C GLN A 100 -12.98 16.05 -21.48
N GLY A 101 -13.75 15.46 -22.40
CA GLY A 101 -13.62 15.72 -23.84
C GLY A 101 -12.39 15.10 -24.51
N ASN A 102 -11.69 14.18 -23.84
CA ASN A 102 -10.45 13.59 -24.33
C ASN A 102 -10.67 12.47 -25.37
N ASP A 103 -11.94 12.13 -25.64
CA ASP A 103 -12.36 11.28 -26.76
C ASP A 103 -13.09 12.16 -27.79
N SER A 104 -12.35 13.12 -28.37
CA SER A 104 -12.81 13.75 -29.61
C SER A 104 -12.69 12.70 -30.71
N GLU A 105 -13.82 12.11 -31.13
CA GLU A 105 -13.88 11.30 -32.35
C GLU A 105 -13.30 12.09 -33.54
N PRO A 106 -12.60 11.44 -34.48
CA PRO A 106 -12.24 12.09 -35.72
C PRO A 106 -13.53 12.41 -36.47
N VAL A 107 -13.82 13.71 -36.61
CA VAL A 107 -14.86 14.18 -37.51
C VAL A 107 -14.43 13.78 -38.91
N LEU A 108 -15.08 12.77 -39.49
CA LEU A 108 -14.94 12.42 -40.91
C LEU A 108 -15.35 13.66 -41.72
N ALA A 109 -14.36 14.32 -42.32
CA ALA A 109 -14.53 15.27 -43.42
C ALA A 109 -14.38 14.55 -44.76
#